data_AF-A0A0N4XWH1-F1
#
_entry.id   AF-A0A0N4XWH1-F1
#
_cell.length_a   1.000
_cell.length_b   1.000
_cell.length_c   1.000
_cell.angle_alpha   90.00
_cell.angle_beta   90.00
_cell.angle_gamma   90.00
#
_symmetry.space_group_name_H-M   'P 1'
#
loop_
_entity.id
_entity.type
_entity.pdbx_description
1 polymer ?
#
loop_
_entity_poly.entity_id
_entity_poly.type
_entity_poly.pdbx_seq_one_letter_code
_entity_poly.pdbx_strand_id
1 'polypeptide(L)'
;MHVFYLNIPWIIDERDYNCSIRSAEEWKGRGSVNEFQGAYFSISGTLFLIIYIIAMISLVRAKLMHIPCYKLMLFNGLIDMLCIIVGSLVVAYIDFTGTVFCNSIAFSQTFGHVGWSVWIGSTFSCITLAFNRVAEMLPIMKPVRFLFRSS
;
A
#
# COMPACT_ATOMS: atom_id res chain seq x y z
N MET A 1 29.56 0.83 -5.71
CA MET A 1 28.34 1.65 -5.63
C MET A 1 27.21 0.86 -6.28
N HIS A 2 26.51 -0.01 -5.53
CA HIS A 2 25.34 -0.72 -6.07
C HIS A 2 24.12 0.20 -5.96
N VAL A 3 23.73 0.80 -7.09
CA VAL A 3 22.65 1.79 -7.21
C VAL A 3 21.26 1.18 -7.00
N PHE A 4 21.16 -0.15 -7.05
CA PHE A 4 19.96 -0.92 -6.74
C PHE A 4 20.35 -2.10 -5.84
N TYR A 5 19.88 -2.10 -4.59
CA TYR A 5 19.86 -3.31 -3.78
C TYR A 5 18.73 -4.19 -4.29
N LEU A 6 19.06 -5.14 -5.18
CA LEU A 6 18.14 -6.21 -5.55
C LEU A 6 18.04 -7.15 -4.34
N ASN A 7 17.05 -6.95 -3.48
CA ASN A 7 16.70 -7.93 -2.45
C ASN A 7 16.09 -9.15 -3.15
N ILE A 8 16.92 -10.17 -3.33
CA ILE A 8 16.48 -11.44 -3.90
C ILE A 8 15.77 -12.22 -2.77
N PRO A 9 14.47 -12.53 -2.86
CA PRO A 9 13.71 -13.13 -1.76
C PRO A 9 14.24 -14.47 -1.24
N TRP A 10 15.13 -15.13 -1.99
CA TRP A 10 15.72 -16.43 -1.69
C TRP A 10 17.17 -16.37 -1.22
N ILE A 11 17.78 -15.18 -1.04
CA ILE A 11 19.15 -15.01 -0.51
C ILE A 11 19.14 -14.28 0.85
N ILE A 12 18.20 -14.64 1.70
CA ILE A 12 18.06 -14.05 3.02
C ILE A 12 19.08 -14.70 3.96
N ASP A 13 20.07 -13.95 4.46
CA ASP A 13 20.98 -14.46 5.50
C ASP A 13 20.20 -14.58 6.83
N GLU A 14 19.96 -15.81 7.28
CA GLU A 14 19.24 -16.08 8.54
C GLU A 14 19.86 -15.37 9.75
N ARG A 15 21.16 -15.06 9.70
CA ARG A 15 21.85 -14.33 10.78
C ARG A 15 21.42 -12.88 10.88
N ASP A 16 20.93 -12.27 9.80
CA ASP A 16 20.47 -10.89 9.79
C ASP A 16 19.05 -10.71 10.35
N TYR A 17 18.34 -11.83 10.58
CA TYR A 17 17.01 -11.86 11.21
C TYR A 17 17.04 -12.35 12.66
N ASN A 18 18.19 -12.82 13.16
CA ASN A 18 18.38 -13.15 14.55
C ASN A 18 18.79 -11.91 15.36
N CYS A 19 17.80 -11.18 15.85
CA CYS A 19 17.98 -9.94 16.58
C CYS A 19 18.61 -10.10 17.97
N SER A 20 18.77 -11.34 18.48
CA SER A 20 19.39 -11.63 19.78
C SER A 20 20.92 -11.65 19.74
N ILE A 21 21.53 -11.65 18.55
CA ILE A 21 23.00 -11.79 18.39
C ILE A 21 23.75 -10.49 18.70
N ARG A 22 23.11 -9.32 18.52
CA ARG A 22 23.76 -8.00 18.61
C ARG A 22 22.90 -7.00 19.36
N SER A 23 23.55 -5.95 19.85
CA SER A 23 22.89 -4.82 20.51
C SER A 23 22.14 -3.93 19.49
N ALA A 24 21.14 -3.17 19.94
CA ALA A 24 20.34 -2.29 19.07
C ALA A 24 21.19 -1.21 18.38
N GLU A 25 22.26 -0.75 19.01
CA GLU A 25 23.17 0.27 18.45
C GLU A 25 24.01 -0.28 17.29
N GLU A 26 24.50 -1.52 17.40
CA GLU A 26 25.21 -2.20 16.30
C GLU A 26 24.30 -2.46 15.10
N TRP A 27 23.03 -2.79 15.34
CA TRP A 27 22.03 -2.93 14.27
C TRP A 27 21.77 -1.62 13.55
N LYS A 28 21.67 -0.51 14.30
CA LYS A 28 21.52 0.83 13.72
C LYS A 28 22.73 1.25 12.90
N GLY A 29 23.94 0.92 13.35
CA GLY A 29 25.19 1.21 12.62
C GLY A 29 25.36 0.44 11.31
N ARG A 30 24.64 -0.67 11.13
CA ARG A 30 24.63 -1.47 9.89
C ARG A 30 23.59 -1.00 8.87
N GLY A 31 22.69 -0.11 9.29
CA GLY A 31 21.70 0.50 8.42
C GLY A 31 22.34 1.30 7.30
N SER A 32 22.08 0.92 6.05
CA SER A 32 22.49 1.74 4.89
C SER A 32 21.42 2.78 4.62
N VAL A 33 21.77 4.06 4.75
CA VAL A 33 20.89 5.16 4.36
C VAL A 33 20.98 5.33 2.84
N ASN A 34 19.84 5.14 2.17
CA ASN A 34 19.73 5.35 0.72
C ASN A 34 18.91 6.62 0.46
N GLU A 35 19.55 7.77 0.61
CA GLU A 35 18.88 9.08 0.50
C GLU A 35 18.18 9.29 -0.85
N PHE A 36 18.79 8.80 -1.95
CA PHE A 36 18.19 8.88 -3.27
C PHE A 36 16.87 8.11 -3.38
N GLN A 37 16.85 6.89 -2.84
CA GLN A 37 15.68 6.02 -2.86
C GLN A 37 14.58 6.58 -1.93
N GLY A 38 14.95 7.03 -0.73
CA GLY A 38 14.04 7.68 0.19
C GLY A 38 13.44 8.97 -0.38
N ALA A 39 14.24 9.81 -1.04
CA ALA A 39 13.75 11.02 -1.70
C ALA A 39 12.79 10.69 -2.86
N TYR A 40 13.12 9.69 -3.68
CA TYR A 40 12.25 9.24 -4.76
C TYR A 40 10.88 8.78 -4.24
N PHE A 41 10.85 7.91 -3.23
CA PHE A 41 9.60 7.41 -2.64
C PHE A 41 8.82 8.50 -1.91
N SER A 42 9.49 9.42 -1.22
CA SER A 42 8.85 10.54 -0.53
C SER A 42 8.17 11.50 -1.50
N ILE A 43 8.87 11.91 -2.57
CA ILE A 43 8.35 12.85 -3.57
C ILE A 43 7.21 12.22 -4.37
N SER A 44 7.43 11.02 -4.92
CA SER A 44 6.41 10.33 -5.72
C SER A 44 5.19 9.95 -4.87
N GLY A 45 5.39 9.45 -3.66
CA GLY A 45 4.32 9.10 -2.73
C GLY A 45 3.47 10.31 -2.35
N THR A 46 4.09 11.44 -2.04
CA THR A 46 3.38 12.68 -1.73
C THR A 46 2.57 13.18 -2.92
N LEU A 47 3.14 13.17 -4.12
CA LEU A 47 2.45 13.58 -5.34
C LEU A 47 1.22 12.70 -5.61
N PHE A 48 1.36 11.38 -5.56
CA PHE A 48 0.24 10.47 -5.77
C PHE A 48 -0.84 10.61 -4.70
N LEU A 49 -0.46 10.80 -3.44
CA LEU A 49 -1.42 11.01 -2.36
C LEU A 49 -2.27 12.27 -2.58
N ILE A 50 -1.64 13.39 -3.02
CA ILE A 50 -2.36 14.62 -3.35
C ILE A 50 -3.36 14.39 -4.48
N ILE A 51 -2.93 13.72 -5.56
CA ILE A 51 -3.80 13.41 -6.71
C ILE A 51 -5.00 12.56 -6.26
N TYR A 52 -4.77 11.52 -5.44
CA TYR A 52 -5.83 10.68 -4.91
C TYR A 52 -6.81 11.48 -4.05
N ILE A 53 -6.33 12.34 -3.15
CA ILE A 53 -7.20 13.19 -2.31
C ILE A 53 -8.08 14.10 -3.19
N ILE A 54 -7.51 14.75 -4.20
CA ILE A 54 -8.25 15.62 -5.12
C ILE A 54 -9.31 14.81 -5.88
N ALA A 55 -8.97 13.62 -6.38
CA ALA A 55 -9.89 12.74 -7.09
C ALA A 55 -11.06 12.31 -6.19
N MET A 56 -10.77 11.97 -4.93
CA MET A 56 -11.76 11.56 -3.94
C MET A 56 -12.71 12.69 -3.56
N ILE A 57 -12.19 13.90 -3.34
CA ILE A 57 -13.02 15.09 -3.11
C ILE A 57 -13.92 15.35 -4.31
N SER A 58 -13.38 15.26 -5.53
CA SER A 58 -14.14 15.47 -6.77
C SER A 58 -15.29 14.46 -6.89
N LEU A 59 -15.05 13.20 -6.52
CA LEU A 59 -16.05 12.14 -6.55
C LEU A 59 -17.22 12.39 -5.59
N VAL A 60 -16.92 12.82 -4.37
CA VAL A 60 -17.93 13.15 -3.35
C VAL A 60 -18.73 14.39 -3.76
N ARG A 61 -18.06 15.43 -4.26
CA ARG A 61 -18.72 16.69 -4.68
C ARG A 61 -19.64 16.49 -5.87
N ALA A 62 -19.34 15.57 -6.76
CA ALA A 62 -20.14 15.30 -7.94
C ALA A 62 -21.45 14.53 -7.62
N LYS A 63 -21.73 14.18 -6.34
CA LYS A 63 -22.97 13.54 -5.85
C LYS A 63 -23.35 12.23 -6.58
N LEU A 64 -22.38 11.54 -7.18
CA LEU A 64 -22.60 10.25 -7.85
C LEU A 64 -22.66 9.04 -6.89
N MET A 65 -22.56 9.29 -5.58
CA MET A 65 -22.62 8.26 -4.53
C MET A 65 -23.94 7.47 -4.48
N HIS A 66 -24.97 7.89 -5.21
CA HIS A 66 -26.21 7.11 -5.35
C HIS A 66 -26.02 5.86 -6.21
N ILE A 67 -24.96 5.79 -7.03
CA ILE A 67 -24.64 4.64 -7.87
C ILE A 67 -23.67 3.71 -7.11
N PRO A 68 -23.97 2.40 -6.99
CA PRO A 68 -23.12 1.46 -6.23
C PRO A 68 -21.69 1.37 -6.76
N CYS A 69 -21.50 1.45 -8.08
CA CYS A 69 -20.17 1.50 -8.70
C CYS A 69 -19.30 2.65 -8.15
N TYR A 70 -19.89 3.82 -7.92
CA TYR A 70 -19.17 4.99 -7.40
C TYR A 70 -18.83 4.84 -5.92
N LYS A 71 -19.67 4.16 -5.13
CA LYS A 71 -19.35 3.79 -3.73
C LYS A 71 -18.14 2.84 -3.66
N LEU A 72 -18.11 1.84 -4.54
CA LEU A 72 -16.98 0.90 -4.63
C LEU A 72 -15.70 1.59 -5.10
N MET A 73 -15.80 2.51 -6.07
CA MET A 73 -14.66 3.29 -6.54
C MET A 73 -14.09 4.21 -5.44
N LEU A 74 -14.96 4.79 -4.60
CA LEU A 74 -14.54 5.54 -3.42
C LEU A 74 -13.81 4.63 -2.42
N PHE A 75 -14.35 3.44 -2.12
CA PHE A 75 -13.71 2.48 -1.23
C PHE A 75 -12.32 2.05 -1.76
N ASN A 76 -12.22 1.74 -3.06
CA ASN A 76 -10.95 1.39 -3.69
C ASN A 76 -9.92 2.52 -3.55
N GLY A 77 -10.32 3.77 -3.81
CA GLY A 77 -9.44 4.92 -3.66
C GLY A 77 -8.95 5.14 -2.22
N LEU A 78 -9.75 4.79 -1.20
CA LEU A 78 -9.30 4.81 0.20
C LEU A 78 -8.21 3.77 0.47
N ILE A 79 -8.39 2.54 -0.06
CA ILE A 79 -7.41 1.47 0.07
C ILE A 79 -6.11 1.84 -0.65
N ASP A 80 -6.20 2.45 -1.84
CA ASP A 80 -5.02 2.87 -2.59
C ASP A 80 -4.24 3.98 -1.88
N MET A 81 -4.92 4.91 -1.20
CA MET A 81 -4.25 5.90 -0.33
C MET A 81 -3.50 5.24 0.83
N LEU A 82 -4.07 4.21 1.46
CA LEU A 82 -3.39 3.45 2.51
C LEU A 82 -2.16 2.70 1.94
N CYS A 83 -2.27 2.15 0.73
CA CYS A 83 -1.15 1.54 0.01
C CYS A 83 -0.01 2.54 -0.21
N ILE A 84 -0.30 3.77 -0.62
CA ILE A 84 0.72 4.81 -0.82
C ILE A 84 1.39 5.19 0.50
N ILE A 85 0.63 5.32 1.59
CA ILE A 85 1.19 5.67 2.90
C ILE A 85 2.19 4.59 3.34
N VAL A 86 1.79 3.32 3.30
CA VAL A 86 2.63 2.21 3.78
C VAL A 86 3.74 1.86 2.79
N GLY A 87 3.47 1.88 1.50
CA GLY A 87 4.40 1.49 0.44
C GLY A 87 5.39 2.58 0.03
N SER A 88 5.06 3.87 0.22
CA SER A 88 5.93 4.98 -0.16
C SER A 88 6.41 5.78 1.05
N LEU A 89 5.52 6.30 1.89
CA LEU A 89 5.94 7.23 2.96
C LEU A 89 6.66 6.51 4.10
N VAL A 90 6.15 5.36 4.54
CA VAL A 90 6.82 4.53 5.56
C VAL A 90 8.15 3.98 5.04
N VAL A 91 8.19 3.53 3.79
CA VAL A 91 9.43 3.06 3.15
C VAL A 91 10.45 4.19 3.02
N ALA A 92 10.03 5.39 2.61
CA ALA A 92 10.91 6.55 2.57
C ALA A 92 11.48 6.90 3.95
N TYR A 93 10.66 6.82 5.01
CA TYR A 93 11.13 7.01 6.38
C TYR A 93 12.18 5.96 6.77
N ILE A 94 11.96 4.69 6.43
CA ILE A 94 12.93 3.61 6.67
C ILE A 94 14.23 3.87 5.91
N ASP A 95 14.16 4.29 4.64
CA ASP A 95 15.32 4.58 3.78
C ASP A 95 16.13 5.79 4.27
N PHE A 96 15.49 6.83 4.81
CA PHE A 96 16.17 7.99 5.41
C PHE A 96 16.78 7.68 6.78
N THR A 97 16.16 6.80 7.57
CA THR A 97 16.68 6.41 8.89
C THR A 97 17.68 5.26 8.83
N GLY A 98 17.76 4.55 7.70
CA GLY A 98 18.54 3.32 7.57
C GLY A 98 18.04 2.22 8.49
N THR A 99 16.74 2.19 8.81
CA THR A 99 16.22 1.29 9.84
C THR A 99 16.26 -0.16 9.36
N VAL A 100 16.92 -1.04 10.13
CA VAL A 100 16.95 -2.49 9.90
C VAL A 100 15.83 -3.19 10.68
N PHE A 101 15.44 -4.40 10.24
CA PHE A 101 14.37 -5.19 10.87
C PHE A 101 14.51 -5.32 12.39
N CYS A 102 15.74 -5.58 12.86
CA CYS A 102 16.04 -5.77 14.28
C CYS A 102 16.05 -4.49 15.14
N ASN A 103 15.96 -3.30 14.54
CA ASN A 103 15.85 -2.05 15.31
C ASN A 103 14.47 -1.94 15.99
N SER A 104 13.41 -2.38 15.31
CA SER A 104 12.07 -2.51 15.88
C SER A 104 11.30 -3.59 15.13
N ILE A 105 11.28 -4.79 15.72
CA ILE A 105 10.60 -5.96 15.17
C ILE A 105 9.09 -5.67 15.04
N ALA A 106 8.49 -5.10 16.08
CA ALA A 106 7.07 -4.78 16.10
C ALA A 106 6.68 -3.79 14.99
N PHE A 107 7.50 -2.75 14.76
CA PHE A 107 7.28 -1.79 13.68
C PHE A 107 7.35 -2.48 12.32
N SER A 108 8.45 -3.16 12.03
CA SER A 108 8.70 -3.78 10.73
C SER A 108 7.66 -4.86 10.39
N GLN A 109 7.30 -5.71 11.35
CA GLN A 109 6.26 -6.73 11.17
C GLN A 109 4.89 -6.11 10.96
N THR A 110 4.51 -5.10 11.76
CA THR A 110 3.19 -4.45 11.63
C THR A 110 3.05 -3.80 10.26
N PHE A 111 4.02 -2.99 9.82
CA PHE A 111 3.95 -2.34 8.52
C PHE A 111 4.07 -3.32 7.35
N GLY A 112 4.83 -4.42 7.51
CA GLY A 112 4.88 -5.50 6.53
C GLY A 112 3.52 -6.19 6.35
N HIS A 113 2.86 -6.58 7.44
CA HIS A 113 1.53 -7.19 7.39
C HIS A 113 0.45 -6.22 6.87
N VAL A 114 0.47 -4.96 7.31
CA VAL A 114 -0.43 -3.93 6.80
C VAL A 114 -0.21 -3.75 5.30
N GLY A 115 1.03 -3.61 4.83
CA GLY A 115 1.33 -3.47 3.41
C GLY A 115 0.79 -4.64 2.58
N TRP A 116 1.00 -5.88 3.03
CA TRP A 116 0.50 -7.07 2.36
C TRP A 116 -1.03 -7.16 2.35
N SER A 117 -1.67 -6.89 3.49
CA SER A 117 -3.14 -6.92 3.60
C SER A 117 -3.81 -5.86 2.73
N VAL A 118 -3.26 -4.65 2.67
CA VAL A 118 -3.80 -3.57 1.84
C VAL A 118 -3.59 -3.88 0.34
N TRP A 119 -2.47 -4.52 -0.03
CA TRP A 119 -2.25 -4.96 -1.41
C TRP A 119 -3.26 -6.03 -1.86
N ILE A 120 -3.50 -7.05 -1.03
CA ILE A 120 -4.55 -8.04 -1.30
C ILE A 120 -5.92 -7.36 -1.33
N GLY A 121 -6.19 -6.44 -0.41
CA GLY A 121 -7.43 -5.67 -0.34
C GLY A 121 -7.69 -4.83 -1.59
N SER A 122 -6.65 -4.19 -2.15
CA SER A 122 -6.74 -3.42 -3.41
C SER A 122 -7.05 -4.34 -4.59
N THR A 123 -6.39 -5.50 -4.66
CA THR A 123 -6.66 -6.51 -5.71
C THR A 123 -8.10 -7.01 -5.65
N PHE A 124 -8.58 -7.34 -4.46
CA PHE A 124 -9.96 -7.78 -4.25
C PHE A 124 -10.98 -6.68 -4.60
N SER A 125 -10.67 -5.43 -4.27
CA SER A 125 -11.51 -4.27 -4.59
C SER A 125 -11.60 -4.04 -6.10
N CYS A 126 -10.50 -4.19 -6.83
CA CYS A 126 -10.47 -4.14 -8.29
C CYS A 126 -11.35 -5.24 -8.92
N ILE A 127 -11.26 -6.47 -8.41
CA ILE A 127 -12.08 -7.59 -8.88
C ILE A 127 -13.57 -7.31 -8.62
N THR A 128 -13.90 -6.80 -7.44
CA THR A 128 -15.28 -6.45 -7.06
C THR A 128 -15.85 -5.36 -7.98
N LEU A 129 -15.05 -4.35 -8.30
CA LEU A 129 -15.43 -3.28 -9.23
C LEU A 129 -15.66 -3.81 -10.65
N ALA A 130 -14.77 -4.68 -11.13
CA ALA A 130 -14.91 -5.33 -12.44
C ALA A 130 -16.20 -6.16 -12.49
N PHE A 131 -16.48 -6.95 -11.45
CA PHE A 131 -17.72 -7.72 -11.36
C PHE A 131 -18.96 -6.83 -11.35
N ASN A 132 -18.94 -5.71 -10.61
CA ASN A 132 -20.04 -4.75 -10.61
C ASN A 132 -20.32 -4.19 -12.02
N ARG A 133 -19.27 -3.86 -12.78
CA ARG A 133 -19.41 -3.40 -14.17
C ARG A 133 -20.01 -4.46 -15.10
N VAL A 134 -19.55 -5.71 -14.97
CA VAL A 134 -20.07 -6.83 -15.77
C VAL A 134 -21.54 -7.10 -15.43
N ALA A 135 -21.93 -7.03 -14.16
CA ALA A 135 -23.31 -7.19 -13.72
C ALA A 135 -24.25 -6.08 -14.21
N GLU A 136 -23.75 -4.85 -14.37
CA GLU A 136 -24.51 -3.73 -14.93
C GLU A 136 -24.67 -3.83 -16.46
N MET A 137 -23.64 -4.30 -17.18
CA MET A 137 -23.65 -4.39 -18.65
C MET A 137 -24.35 -5.64 -19.20
N LEU A 138 -24.29 -6.79 -18.49
CA LEU A 138 -24.84 -8.05 -19.00
C LEU A 138 -26.30 -8.26 -18.56
N PRO A 139 -27.27 -8.36 -19.49
CA PRO A 139 -28.68 -8.56 -19.15
C PRO A 139 -28.97 -9.94 -18.51
N ILE A 140 -28.07 -10.92 -18.66
CA ILE A 140 -28.13 -12.24 -18.02
C ILE A 140 -27.88 -12.16 -16.50
N MET A 141 -27.13 -11.15 -16.04
CA MET A 141 -26.75 -11.00 -14.62
C MET A 141 -27.71 -10.13 -13.80
N LYS A 142 -28.87 -9.77 -14.38
CA LYS A 142 -29.97 -9.07 -13.68
C LYS A 142 -30.33 -9.61 -12.30
N PRO A 143 -30.40 -10.93 -12.02
CA PRO A 143 -30.71 -11.41 -10.66
C PRO A 143 -29.63 -11.07 -9.62
N VAL A 144 -28.37 -10.92 -10.02
CA VAL A 144 -27.25 -10.59 -9.12
C VAL A 144 -27.22 -9.10 -8.76
N ARG A 145 -27.97 -8.26 -9.50
CA ARG A 145 -28.07 -6.81 -9.25
C ARG A 145 -28.63 -6.48 -7.86
N PHE A 146 -29.37 -7.40 -7.24
CA PHE A 146 -29.82 -7.28 -5.84
C PHE A 146 -28.64 -7.13 -4.86
N LEU A 147 -27.52 -7.82 -5.11
CA LEU A 147 -26.37 -7.86 -4.21
C LEU A 147 -25.66 -6.50 -4.09
N PHE A 148 -25.73 -5.68 -5.14
CA PHE A 148 -25.17 -4.33 -5.20
C PHE A 148 -26.20 -3.24 -4.98
N ARG A 149 -27.46 -3.60 -4.71
CA ARG A 149 -28.52 -2.66 -4.38
C ARG A 149 -28.38 -2.34 -2.88
N SER A 150 -27.48 -1.41 -2.57
CA SER A 150 -27.40 -0.80 -1.25
C SER A 150 -28.77 -0.23 -0.92
N SER A 151 -29.46 -0.86 0.06
CA SER A 151 -30.67 -0.32 0.68
C SER A 151 -30.40 1.06 1.29
#